data_AF-A0A9E5LY09-F1
#
_entry.id   AF-A0A9E5LY09-F1
#
_cell.length_a   1.000
_cell.length_b   1.000
_cell.length_c   1.000
_cell.angle_alpha   90.00
_cell.angle_beta   90.00
_cell.angle_gamma   90.00
#
_symmetry.space_group_name_H-M   'P 1'
#
loop_
_entity.id
_entity.type
_entity.pdbx_description
1 polymer ?
#
loop_
_entity_poly.entity_id
_entity_poly.type
_entity_poly.pdbx_seq_one_letter_code
_entity_poly.pdbx_strand_id
1 'polypeptide(L)'
;MGYRNRRRTPTPRLRITHHHGGDRASAAHVTLSHVQLAELAEHRYFGAVARGDLAAVLACFTDDAEVIIRHGDLPTRIMRARPTGDMPHISEFWRHLNGNFDASFTDFEHFVDEPAQRCACTFEVTLRPKATSSYVARGTLRLHNCNFFWVRDGRIAKMIVYYANPDTGGDAPNKPTGYPRAPTS
;
A
#
# COMPACT_ATOMS: atom_id res chain seq x y z
N MET A 1 -38.98 45.22 8.69
CA MET A 1 -38.80 44.03 9.56
C MET A 1 -37.39 44.10 10.12
N GLY A 2 -37.22 44.73 11.29
CA GLY A 2 -35.91 45.08 11.86
C GLY A 2 -35.56 44.22 13.06
N TYR A 3 -34.42 43.53 13.02
CA TYR A 3 -33.92 42.77 14.16
C TYR A 3 -33.05 43.66 15.05
N ARG A 4 -33.56 43.97 16.23
CA ARG A 4 -32.89 44.73 17.28
C ARG A 4 -31.76 43.92 17.91
N ASN A 5 -30.59 44.52 17.88
CA ASN A 5 -29.34 44.13 18.53
C ASN A 5 -29.48 44.25 20.06
N ARG A 6 -29.45 43.14 20.82
CA ARG A 6 -29.38 43.16 22.29
C ARG A 6 -27.95 42.87 22.73
N ARG A 7 -27.26 43.93 23.16
CA ARG A 7 -25.97 43.84 23.88
C ARG A 7 -26.19 43.13 25.22
N ARG A 8 -25.43 42.06 25.48
CA ARG A 8 -25.28 41.47 26.81
C ARG A 8 -24.02 42.06 27.47
N THR A 9 -24.18 42.53 28.70
CA THR A 9 -23.10 42.97 29.60
C THR A 9 -22.30 41.77 30.13
N PRO A 10 -20.99 41.92 30.39
CA PRO A 10 -20.14 40.83 30.83
C PRO A 10 -20.23 40.62 32.35
N THR A 11 -20.36 39.37 32.78
CA THR A 11 -20.24 38.96 34.19
C THR A 11 -18.80 38.48 34.43
N PRO A 12 -18.08 38.92 35.49
CA PRO A 12 -16.72 38.46 35.74
C PRO A 12 -16.65 37.29 36.74
N ARG A 13 -15.57 36.51 36.60
CA ARG A 13 -15.00 35.47 37.50
C ARG A 13 -15.59 34.06 37.29
N LEU A 14 -14.82 32.97 37.29
CA LEU A 14 -13.69 32.59 38.14
C LEU A 14 -12.65 31.80 37.29
N ARG A 15 -11.36 32.10 37.45
CA ARG A 15 -10.26 31.27 36.93
C ARG A 15 -10.12 30.06 37.85
N ILE A 16 -10.50 28.87 37.39
CA ILE A 16 -10.13 27.62 38.04
C ILE A 16 -9.10 26.95 37.12
N THR A 17 -7.83 27.14 37.44
CA THR A 17 -6.73 26.35 36.88
C THR A 17 -6.77 24.97 37.51
N HIS A 18 -7.42 24.01 36.85
CA HIS A 18 -7.11 22.60 37.07
C HIS A 18 -5.87 22.26 36.25
N HIS A 19 -4.70 22.37 36.90
CA HIS A 19 -3.54 21.59 36.49
C HIS A 19 -3.86 20.12 36.75
N HIS A 20 -4.24 19.39 35.70
CA HIS A 20 -3.97 17.97 35.62
C HIS A 20 -2.92 17.78 34.55
N GLY A 21 -1.67 17.80 35.04
CA GLY A 21 -0.51 17.33 34.30
C GLY A 21 -0.74 15.87 33.94
N GLY A 22 -0.89 15.65 32.65
CA GLY A 22 -0.82 14.36 31.99
C GLY A 22 -0.09 14.59 30.68
N ASP A 23 1.16 15.02 30.76
CA ASP A 23 2.10 14.95 29.64
C ASP A 23 2.28 13.46 29.30
N ARG A 24 1.35 12.92 28.50
CA ARG A 24 1.76 11.90 27.55
C ARG A 24 2.67 12.64 26.60
N ALA A 25 3.97 12.48 26.77
CA ALA A 25 4.94 12.81 25.72
C ALA A 25 4.36 12.22 24.43
N SER A 26 3.88 13.08 23.53
CA SER A 26 3.52 12.68 22.19
C SER A 26 4.79 12.09 21.63
N ALA A 27 4.83 10.78 21.41
CA ALA A 27 5.95 10.17 20.70
C ALA A 27 6.11 10.96 19.39
N ALA A 28 7.30 11.49 19.14
CA ALA A 28 7.54 12.24 17.93
C ALA A 28 7.26 11.32 16.74
N HIS A 29 6.33 11.72 15.88
CA HIS A 29 6.04 10.99 14.66
C HIS A 29 7.26 11.04 13.74
N VAL A 30 7.69 9.87 13.26
CA VAL A 30 8.80 9.80 12.30
C VAL A 30 8.26 10.16 10.92
N THR A 31 8.70 11.29 10.39
CA THR A 31 8.45 11.72 9.01
C THR A 31 9.67 11.44 8.15
N LEU A 32 9.45 10.91 6.95
CA LEU A 32 10.48 10.67 5.96
C LEU A 32 10.57 11.85 4.98
N SER A 33 11.78 12.20 4.57
CA SER A 33 12.01 13.14 3.46
C SER A 33 11.61 12.54 2.12
N HIS A 34 11.58 13.36 1.07
CA HIS A 34 11.30 12.93 -0.29
C HIS A 34 12.15 11.72 -0.71
N VAL A 35 13.47 11.82 -0.49
CA VAL A 35 14.44 10.76 -0.83
C VAL A 35 14.19 9.50 0.00
N GLN A 36 13.88 9.65 1.30
CA GLN A 36 13.60 8.51 2.18
C GLN A 36 12.28 7.80 1.85
N LEU A 37 11.30 8.51 1.30
CA LEU A 37 10.04 7.92 0.84
C LEU A 37 10.25 7.05 -0.42
N ALA A 38 11.04 7.54 -1.38
CA ALA A 38 11.43 6.76 -2.55
C ALA A 38 12.30 5.54 -2.14
N GLU A 39 13.27 5.74 -1.25
CA GLU A 39 14.13 4.68 -0.71
C GLU A 39 13.32 3.61 0.05
N LEU A 40 12.30 4.01 0.82
CA LEU A 40 11.38 3.09 1.47
C LEU A 40 10.68 2.19 0.45
N ALA A 41 10.16 2.76 -0.64
CA ALA A 41 9.43 2.03 -1.66
C ALA A 41 10.35 1.07 -2.43
N GLU A 42 11.43 1.59 -3.03
CA GLU A 42 12.30 0.82 -3.94
C GLU A 42 13.25 -0.11 -3.19
N HIS A 43 14.00 0.41 -2.20
CA HIS A 43 15.15 -0.32 -1.65
C HIS A 43 14.81 -1.09 -0.38
N ARG A 44 14.06 -0.50 0.54
CA ARG A 44 13.64 -1.21 1.77
C ARG A 44 12.57 -2.24 1.46
N TYR A 45 11.48 -1.81 0.84
CA TYR A 45 10.35 -2.69 0.56
C TYR A 45 10.61 -3.58 -0.66
N PHE A 46 10.73 -3.04 -1.89
CA PHE A 46 10.91 -3.89 -3.07
C PHE A 46 12.26 -4.60 -3.10
N GLY A 47 13.32 -4.00 -2.58
CA GLY A 47 14.59 -4.68 -2.39
C GLY A 47 14.47 -5.90 -1.47
N ALA A 48 13.67 -5.83 -0.40
CA ALA A 48 13.39 -7.00 0.45
C ALA A 48 12.55 -8.06 -0.29
N VAL A 49 11.56 -7.65 -1.09
CA VAL A 49 10.77 -8.56 -1.93
C VAL A 49 11.68 -9.29 -2.93
N ALA A 50 12.58 -8.58 -3.61
CA ALA A 50 13.51 -9.15 -4.58
C ALA A 50 14.45 -10.20 -3.96
N ARG A 51 14.84 -10.01 -2.69
CA ARG A 51 15.64 -10.98 -1.92
C ARG A 51 14.82 -12.15 -1.35
N GLY A 52 13.49 -12.11 -1.47
CA GLY A 52 12.61 -13.09 -0.84
C GLY A 52 12.55 -13.00 0.69
N ASP A 53 12.98 -11.88 1.28
CA ASP A 53 13.06 -11.69 2.73
C ASP A 53 11.73 -11.22 3.31
N LEU A 54 10.89 -12.19 3.69
CA LEU A 54 9.57 -11.91 4.24
C LEU A 54 9.62 -11.07 5.52
N ALA A 55 10.62 -11.28 6.39
CA ALA A 55 10.72 -10.56 7.65
C ALA A 55 11.01 -9.07 7.40
N ALA A 56 11.96 -8.77 6.51
CA ALA A 56 12.27 -7.39 6.13
C ALA A 56 11.09 -6.72 5.39
N VAL A 57 10.35 -7.46 4.56
CA VAL A 57 9.13 -6.92 3.94
C VAL A 57 8.09 -6.55 5.00
N LEU A 58 7.81 -7.44 5.95
CA LEU A 58 6.82 -7.16 7.01
C LEU A 58 7.28 -6.04 7.95
N ALA A 59 8.58 -5.87 8.17
CA ALA A 59 9.13 -4.76 8.94
C ALA A 59 8.81 -3.39 8.30
N CYS A 60 8.59 -3.33 6.99
CA CYS A 60 8.21 -2.10 6.30
C CYS A 60 6.77 -1.65 6.58
N PHE A 61 5.88 -2.50 7.07
CA PHE A 61 4.46 -2.19 7.29
C PHE A 61 4.16 -1.83 8.74
N THR A 62 3.20 -0.94 8.99
CA THR A 62 2.64 -0.78 10.35
C THR A 62 1.86 -2.03 10.75
N ASP A 63 1.69 -2.23 12.05
CA ASP A 63 1.02 -3.44 12.55
C ASP A 63 -0.47 -3.50 12.22
N ASP A 64 -1.07 -2.39 11.78
CA ASP A 64 -2.46 -2.25 11.33
C ASP A 64 -2.56 -2.03 9.81
N ALA A 65 -1.47 -2.25 9.06
CA ALA A 65 -1.42 -1.90 7.65
C ALA A 65 -2.44 -2.64 6.79
N GLU A 66 -2.87 -1.98 5.71
CA GLU A 66 -3.78 -2.52 4.71
C GLU A 66 -3.12 -2.57 3.33
N VAL A 67 -3.26 -3.71 2.63
CA VAL A 67 -2.81 -3.88 1.25
C VAL A 67 -4.01 -4.19 0.37
N ILE A 68 -4.17 -3.40 -0.69
CA ILE A 68 -5.26 -3.51 -1.66
C ILE A 68 -4.66 -3.81 -3.02
N ILE A 69 -5.15 -4.84 -3.70
CA ILE A 69 -4.68 -5.22 -5.04
C ILE A 69 -5.85 -5.12 -6.03
N ARG A 70 -5.62 -4.41 -7.13
CA ARG A 70 -6.58 -4.19 -8.22
C ARG A 70 -5.94 -4.58 -9.55
N HIS A 71 -6.66 -5.38 -10.34
CA HIS A 71 -6.18 -5.86 -11.64
C HIS A 71 -7.34 -6.05 -12.61
N GLY A 72 -7.47 -5.13 -13.56
CA GLY A 72 -8.57 -5.12 -14.54
C GLY A 72 -9.94 -5.19 -13.86
N ASP A 73 -10.78 -6.10 -14.35
CA ASP A 73 -12.13 -6.41 -13.88
C ASP A 73 -12.18 -7.52 -12.80
N LEU A 74 -11.05 -7.95 -12.25
CA LEU A 74 -11.04 -8.91 -11.14
C LEU A 74 -11.57 -8.29 -9.84
N PRO A 75 -12.17 -9.09 -8.95
CA PRO A 75 -12.51 -8.65 -7.60
C PRO A 75 -11.31 -8.02 -6.88
N THR A 76 -11.55 -6.90 -6.21
CA THR A 76 -10.52 -6.25 -5.37
C THR A 76 -10.13 -7.20 -4.24
N ARG A 77 -8.83 -7.43 -4.09
CA ARG A 77 -8.27 -8.19 -2.97
C ARG A 77 -7.84 -7.23 -1.87
N ILE A 78 -8.20 -7.53 -0.63
CA ILE A 78 -7.82 -6.75 0.55
C ILE A 78 -7.17 -7.69 1.57
N MET A 79 -6.01 -7.28 2.08
CA MET A 79 -5.24 -7.98 3.10
C MET A 79 -4.87 -7.01 4.23
N ARG A 80 -4.72 -7.51 5.45
CA ARG A 80 -4.35 -6.69 6.61
C ARG A 80 -3.23 -7.33 7.45
N ALA A 81 -2.42 -6.49 8.10
CA ALA A 81 -1.43 -6.95 9.08
C ALA A 81 -2.08 -7.51 10.36
N ARG A 82 -3.28 -7.03 10.68
CA ARG A 82 -4.16 -7.60 11.71
C ARG A 82 -5.51 -7.95 11.06
N PRO A 83 -5.63 -9.12 10.42
CA PRO A 83 -6.87 -9.55 9.79
C PRO A 83 -7.96 -9.81 10.83
N THR A 84 -9.21 -9.68 10.39
CA THR A 84 -10.42 -10.01 11.16
C THR A 84 -11.33 -10.88 10.31
N GLY A 85 -11.96 -11.90 10.89
CA GLY A 85 -12.77 -12.86 10.14
C GLY A 85 -11.93 -13.62 9.11
N ASP A 86 -12.46 -13.79 7.89
CA ASP A 86 -11.81 -14.55 6.80
C ASP A 86 -10.83 -13.72 5.97
N MET A 87 -10.45 -12.52 6.43
CA MET A 87 -9.53 -11.67 5.69
C MET A 87 -8.11 -12.24 5.74
N PRO A 88 -7.40 -12.32 4.61
CA PRO A 88 -6.03 -12.83 4.58
C PRO A 88 -5.03 -11.88 5.24
N HIS A 89 -3.99 -12.46 5.84
CA HIS A 89 -2.86 -11.68 6.36
C HIS A 89 -1.96 -11.20 5.20
N ILE A 90 -1.38 -10.00 5.30
CA ILE A 90 -0.52 -9.42 4.22
C ILE A 90 0.64 -10.33 3.78
N SER A 91 1.14 -11.19 4.66
CA SER A 91 2.24 -12.10 4.35
C SER A 91 1.86 -13.19 3.33
N GLU A 92 0.58 -13.52 3.16
CA GLU A 92 0.16 -14.55 2.21
C GLU A 92 0.53 -14.21 0.77
N PHE A 93 0.43 -12.92 0.40
CA PHE A 93 0.80 -12.47 -0.93
C PHE A 93 2.29 -12.73 -1.22
N TRP A 94 3.15 -12.45 -0.24
CA TRP A 94 4.60 -12.63 -0.38
C TRP A 94 5.05 -14.06 -0.23
N ARG A 95 4.39 -14.86 0.62
CA ARG A 95 4.61 -16.31 0.64
C ARG A 95 4.30 -16.92 -0.72
N HIS A 96 3.20 -16.51 -1.35
CA HIS A 96 2.86 -16.96 -2.69
C HIS A 96 3.92 -16.52 -3.72
N LEU A 97 4.28 -15.23 -3.73
CA LEU A 97 5.28 -14.68 -4.65
C LEU A 97 6.63 -15.39 -4.49
N ASN A 98 7.18 -15.41 -3.28
CA ASN A 98 8.49 -15.98 -2.97
C ASN A 98 8.52 -17.49 -3.15
N GLY A 99 7.39 -18.19 -2.93
CA GLY A 99 7.30 -19.63 -3.14
C GLY A 99 7.33 -20.01 -4.63
N ASN A 100 6.90 -19.12 -5.52
CA ASN A 100 6.67 -19.46 -6.93
C ASN A 100 7.61 -18.76 -7.91
N PHE A 101 8.19 -17.61 -7.57
CA PHE A 101 8.92 -16.78 -8.53
C PHE A 101 10.24 -16.25 -7.98
N ASP A 102 11.22 -16.14 -8.86
CA ASP A 102 12.37 -15.25 -8.71
C ASP A 102 11.98 -13.90 -9.32
N ALA A 103 11.51 -12.99 -8.46
CA ALA A 103 10.98 -11.69 -8.85
C ALA A 103 12.10 -10.65 -8.98
N SER A 104 12.06 -9.83 -10.03
CA SER A 104 12.89 -8.63 -10.17
C SER A 104 12.04 -7.41 -10.51
N PHE A 105 12.51 -6.25 -10.06
CA PHE A 105 11.81 -4.96 -10.18
C PHE A 105 12.78 -3.96 -10.80
N THR A 106 12.39 -3.31 -11.89
CA THR A 106 13.24 -2.38 -12.64
C THR A 106 12.46 -1.14 -13.05
N ASP A 107 13.18 -0.12 -13.51
CA ASP A 107 12.60 1.07 -14.16
C ASP A 107 11.65 1.84 -13.24
N PHE A 108 12.07 2.03 -11.99
CA PHE A 108 11.32 2.81 -11.02
C PHE A 108 11.26 4.29 -11.39
N GLU A 109 10.04 4.83 -11.42
CA GLU A 109 9.78 6.27 -11.41
C GLU A 109 8.95 6.61 -10.17
N HIS A 110 9.41 7.57 -9.36
CA HIS A 110 8.79 7.93 -8.08
C HIS A 110 8.07 9.27 -8.14
N PHE A 111 6.90 9.32 -7.51
CA PHE A 111 6.10 10.51 -7.29
C PHE A 111 5.86 10.66 -5.80
N VAL A 112 6.42 11.70 -5.19
CA VAL A 112 6.42 11.84 -3.73
C VAL A 112 5.71 13.11 -3.30
N ASP A 113 4.81 12.96 -2.33
CA ASP A 113 4.17 14.02 -1.58
C ASP A 113 4.68 13.92 -0.13
N GLU A 114 5.81 14.60 0.12
CA GLU A 114 6.50 14.59 1.41
C GLU A 114 5.61 15.14 2.54
N PRO A 115 4.92 16.30 2.40
CA PRO A 115 4.03 16.79 3.45
C PRO A 115 2.91 15.81 3.84
N ALA A 116 2.35 15.10 2.86
CA ALA A 116 1.30 14.11 3.12
C ALA A 116 1.83 12.72 3.51
N GLN A 117 3.15 12.52 3.51
CA GLN A 117 3.81 11.22 3.72
C GLN A 117 3.28 10.14 2.77
N ARG A 118 3.28 10.46 1.47
CA ARG A 118 2.82 9.56 0.41
C ARG A 118 3.88 9.41 -0.66
N CYS A 119 3.93 8.23 -1.23
CA CYS A 119 4.74 7.91 -2.40
C CYS A 119 3.87 7.12 -3.38
N ALA A 120 4.08 7.34 -4.67
CA ALA A 120 3.66 6.41 -5.69
C ALA A 120 4.87 6.07 -6.57
N CYS A 121 4.88 4.87 -7.14
CA CYS A 121 5.87 4.54 -8.15
C CYS A 121 5.29 3.72 -9.29
N THR A 122 5.84 3.91 -10.48
CA THR A 122 5.67 2.99 -11.61
C THR A 122 6.97 2.21 -11.80
N PHE A 123 6.86 0.97 -12.23
CA PHE A 123 8.01 0.06 -12.42
C PHE A 123 7.60 -1.17 -13.24
N GLU A 124 8.58 -1.85 -13.81
CA GLU A 124 8.42 -3.17 -14.42
C GLU A 124 8.70 -4.29 -13.41
N VAL A 125 7.94 -5.37 -13.50
CA VAL A 125 8.16 -6.60 -12.73
C VAL A 125 8.39 -7.74 -13.69
N THR A 126 9.49 -8.46 -13.50
CA THR A 126 9.72 -9.75 -14.15
C THR A 126 9.55 -10.86 -13.12
N LEU A 127 8.64 -11.80 -13.39
CA LEU A 127 8.40 -12.97 -12.56
C LEU A 127 8.85 -14.21 -13.30
N ARG A 128 10.06 -14.68 -13.01
CA ARG A 128 10.57 -15.95 -13.52
C ARG A 128 10.09 -17.08 -12.60
N PRO A 129 9.33 -18.08 -13.11
CA PRO A 129 8.92 -19.20 -12.27
C PRO A 129 10.13 -19.97 -11.75
N LYS A 130 10.09 -20.33 -10.47
CA LYS A 130 11.05 -21.29 -9.88
C LYS A 130 10.83 -22.67 -10.48
N ALA A 131 11.85 -23.52 -10.49
CA ALA A 131 11.75 -24.88 -11.05
C ALA A 131 10.65 -25.74 -10.40
N THR A 132 10.34 -25.49 -9.11
CA THR A 132 9.28 -26.18 -8.35
C THR A 132 7.91 -25.49 -8.45
N SER A 133 7.81 -24.39 -9.18
CA SER A 133 6.61 -23.58 -9.28
C SER A 133 5.55 -24.25 -10.14
N SER A 134 4.29 -24.16 -9.72
CA SER A 134 3.15 -24.55 -10.57
C SER A 134 3.02 -23.70 -11.85
N TYR A 135 3.76 -22.59 -11.92
CA TYR A 135 3.73 -21.64 -13.03
C TYR A 135 4.82 -21.89 -14.09
N VAL A 136 5.66 -22.94 -13.96
CA VAL A 136 6.74 -23.22 -14.93
C VAL A 136 6.24 -23.26 -16.37
N ALA A 137 5.12 -23.93 -16.62
CA ALA A 137 4.53 -24.04 -17.96
C ALA A 137 4.06 -22.69 -18.55
N ARG A 138 3.87 -21.66 -17.72
CA ARG A 138 3.50 -20.31 -18.18
C ARG A 138 4.70 -19.46 -18.59
N GLY A 139 5.92 -19.89 -18.26
CA GLY A 139 7.14 -19.11 -18.51
C GLY A 139 7.22 -17.82 -17.70
N THR A 140 8.19 -16.98 -18.06
CA THR A 140 8.43 -15.69 -17.40
C THR A 140 7.32 -14.70 -17.70
N LEU A 141 6.75 -14.11 -16.65
CA LEU A 141 5.75 -13.04 -16.78
C LEU A 141 6.42 -11.67 -16.69
N ARG A 142 5.91 -10.72 -17.47
CA ARG A 142 6.28 -9.29 -17.38
C ARG A 142 5.04 -8.48 -17.04
N LEU A 143 5.14 -7.66 -15.99
CA LEU A 143 4.05 -6.86 -15.48
C LEU A 143 4.46 -5.39 -15.42
N HIS A 144 3.53 -4.49 -15.70
CA HIS A 144 3.70 -3.06 -15.48
C HIS A 144 2.88 -2.67 -14.26
N ASN A 145 3.54 -2.12 -13.25
CA ASN A 145 2.93 -1.84 -11.96
C ASN A 145 2.85 -0.34 -11.71
N CYS A 146 1.83 0.06 -10.96
CA CYS A 146 1.75 1.37 -10.31
C CYS A 146 1.27 1.14 -8.88
N ASN A 147 2.13 1.47 -7.91
CA ASN A 147 1.83 1.29 -6.50
C ASN A 147 1.76 2.63 -5.78
N PHE A 148 0.83 2.74 -4.85
CA PHE A 148 0.65 3.89 -3.98
C PHE A 148 0.88 3.49 -2.53
N PHE A 149 1.62 4.30 -1.79
CA PHE A 149 2.03 4.08 -0.40
C PHE A 149 1.59 5.27 0.45
N TRP A 150 0.89 4.98 1.55
CA TRP A 150 0.69 5.92 2.64
C TRP A 150 1.59 5.51 3.79
N VAL A 151 2.41 6.44 4.25
CA VAL A 151 3.43 6.20 5.27
C VAL A 151 3.03 6.86 6.58
N ARG A 152 3.21 6.13 7.68
CA ARG A 152 3.01 6.60 9.04
C ARG A 152 4.16 6.09 9.90
N ASP A 153 4.82 6.98 10.62
CA ASP A 153 5.96 6.67 11.48
C ASP A 153 7.07 5.89 10.74
N GLY A 154 7.39 6.33 9.51
CA GLY A 154 8.40 5.72 8.66
C GLY A 154 8.09 4.31 8.14
N ARG A 155 6.84 3.84 8.29
CA ARG A 155 6.35 2.52 7.85
C ARG A 155 5.10 2.66 6.99
N ILE A 156 4.87 1.71 6.10
CA ILE A 156 3.73 1.67 5.18
C ILE A 156 2.47 1.32 5.98
N ALA A 157 1.53 2.26 6.08
CA ALA A 157 0.22 2.04 6.71
C ALA A 157 -0.83 1.59 5.70
N LYS A 158 -0.70 1.98 4.43
CA LYS A 158 -1.56 1.50 3.36
C LYS A 158 -0.78 1.39 2.06
N MET A 159 -1.05 0.33 1.32
CA MET A 159 -0.55 0.15 -0.03
C MET A 159 -1.68 -0.20 -0.98
N ILE A 160 -1.71 0.43 -2.15
CA ILE A 160 -2.57 0.01 -3.27
C ILE A 160 -1.66 -0.42 -4.42
N VAL A 161 -1.90 -1.61 -4.94
CA VAL A 161 -1.19 -2.20 -6.07
C VAL A 161 -2.13 -2.20 -7.28
N TYR A 162 -1.71 -1.55 -8.35
CA TYR A 162 -2.26 -1.75 -9.69
C TYR A 162 -1.21 -2.43 -10.55
N TYR A 163 -1.62 -3.42 -11.32
CA TYR A 163 -0.74 -3.99 -12.34
C TYR A 163 -1.49 -4.39 -13.60
N ALA A 164 -0.77 -4.35 -14.71
CA ALA A 164 -1.16 -4.92 -16.00
C ALA A 164 -0.20 -6.05 -16.37
N ASN A 165 -0.70 -7.06 -17.08
CA ASN A 165 0.07 -8.20 -17.56
C ASN A 165 -0.20 -8.41 -19.06
N PRO A 166 0.39 -7.59 -19.94
CA PRO A 166 0.14 -7.69 -21.37
C PRO A 166 0.63 -9.04 -21.94
N ASP A 167 1.75 -9.53 -21.42
CA ASP A 167 2.57 -10.61 -21.99
C ASP A 167 2.12 -12.04 -21.63
N THR A 168 0.97 -12.20 -20.97
CA THR A 168 0.31 -13.52 -20.87
C THR A 168 -0.21 -14.06 -22.20
N GLY A 169 0.03 -13.37 -23.33
CA GLY A 169 0.28 -14.03 -24.61
C GLY A 169 -0.84 -14.87 -25.20
N GLY A 170 -2.12 -14.51 -24.99
CA GLY A 170 -3.25 -15.15 -25.68
C GLY A 170 -4.63 -14.92 -25.06
N ASP A 171 -5.65 -15.46 -25.74
CA ASP A 171 -7.07 -15.49 -25.34
C ASP A 171 -7.31 -16.45 -24.16
N ALA A 172 -6.68 -16.20 -23.02
CA ALA A 172 -7.01 -16.96 -21.82
C ALA A 172 -8.46 -16.61 -21.41
N PRO A 173 -9.35 -17.59 -21.18
CA PRO A 173 -10.80 -17.36 -20.97
C PRO A 173 -11.16 -16.53 -19.72
N ASN A 174 -10.18 -16.04 -18.97
CA ASN A 174 -10.36 -15.18 -17.81
C ASN A 174 -9.33 -14.05 -17.70
N LYS A 175 -8.73 -13.62 -18.82
CA LYS A 175 -7.81 -12.48 -18.82
C LYS A 175 -8.56 -11.21 -18.40
N PRO A 176 -8.04 -10.44 -17.44
CA PRO A 176 -8.69 -9.20 -17.05
C PRO A 176 -8.59 -8.19 -18.18
N THR A 177 -9.72 -7.60 -18.55
CA THR A 177 -9.82 -6.65 -19.66
C THR A 177 -9.88 -5.21 -19.19
N GLY A 178 -10.33 -4.98 -17.95
CA GLY A 178 -10.66 -3.65 -17.45
C GLY A 178 -12.00 -3.11 -17.98
N TYR A 179 -12.76 -3.90 -18.72
CA TYR A 179 -14.07 -3.57 -19.28
C TYR A 179 -15.11 -4.64 -18.90
N PRO A 180 -16.42 -4.30 -18.86
CA PRO A 180 -17.46 -5.30 -18.74
C PRO A 180 -17.37 -6.34 -19.86
N ARG A 181 -17.47 -7.63 -19.52
CA ARG A 181 -17.59 -8.68 -20.53
C ARG A 181 -18.94 -8.57 -21.22
N ALA A 182 -18.96 -8.76 -22.54
CA ALA A 182 -20.21 -8.85 -23.28
C ALA A 182 -21.08 -9.98 -22.69
N PRO A 183 -22.41 -9.82 -22.60
CA PRO A 183 -23.29 -10.90 -22.17
C PRO A 183 -23.08 -12.11 -23.09
N THR A 184 -22.92 -13.30 -22.51
CA THR A 184 -22.96 -14.54 -23.29
C THR A 184 -24.38 -14.72 -23.83
N SER A 185 -24.52 -14.69 -25.15
CA SER A 185 -25.76 -15.01 -25.89
C SER A 185 -26.13 -16.47 -25.79
#